data_AF-A0A1Q8KZK7-F1
#
_entry.id   AF-A0A1Q8KZK7-F1
#
_cell.length_a   1.000
_cell.length_b   1.000
_cell.length_c   1.000
_cell.angle_alpha   90.00
_cell.angle_beta   90.00
_cell.angle_gamma   90.00
#
_symmetry.space_group_name_H-M   'P 1'
#
loop_
_entity.id
_entity.type
_entity.pdbx_description
1 polymer ?
#
loop_
_entity_poly.entity_id
_entity_poly.type
_entity_poly.pdbx_seq_one_letter_code
_entity_poly.pdbx_strand_id
1 'polypeptide(L)'
;MLRKLTSDVDELDARDLAEDVEETGARPARDCACGEEVTMLGRIRSVDLCPQSADATLKAELFDGTDGVTLVWMGRRSIPGIEAGRTMRVRGRISVRDGRKVLYNPYYEICQAQ
;
A
#
# COMPACT_ATOMS: atom_id res chain seq x y z
N MET A 1 -25.99 18.91 14.62
CA MET A 1 -24.80 19.42 13.92
C MET A 1 -23.58 18.94 14.69
N LEU A 2 -23.07 17.75 14.38
CA LEU A 2 -21.90 17.15 15.04
C LEU A 2 -20.71 17.20 14.07
N ARG A 3 -19.70 18.00 14.42
CA ARG A 3 -18.41 18.06 13.75
C ARG A 3 -17.70 16.71 13.93
N LYS A 4 -17.44 16.02 12.82
CA LYS A 4 -16.66 14.78 12.78
C LYS A 4 -15.23 15.08 13.21
N LEU A 5 -14.82 14.43 14.29
CA LEU A 5 -13.48 14.46 14.88
C LEU A 5 -12.71 13.22 14.38
N THR A 6 -12.49 13.11 13.06
CA THR A 6 -11.75 11.97 12.47
C THR A 6 -10.47 12.40 11.75
N SER A 7 -10.17 13.71 11.69
CA SER A 7 -8.98 14.20 10.99
C SER A 7 -7.70 14.22 11.84
N ASP A 8 -7.79 14.04 13.16
CA ASP A 8 -6.62 14.17 14.05
C ASP A 8 -5.80 12.86 14.18
N VAL A 9 -6.37 11.70 13.85
CA VAL A 9 -5.71 10.39 14.03
C VAL A 9 -4.89 9.98 12.79
N ASP A 10 -5.27 10.45 11.60
CA ASP A 10 -4.57 10.10 10.36
C ASP A 10 -3.21 10.83 10.20
N GLU A 11 -3.03 11.99 10.85
CA GLU A 11 -1.77 12.77 10.79
C GLU A 11 -0.73 12.29 11.80
N LEU A 12 -1.14 11.66 12.90
CA LEU A 12 -0.24 11.16 13.95
C LEU A 12 0.44 9.84 13.59
N ASP A 13 -0.16 9.00 12.73
CA ASP A 13 0.40 7.70 12.33
C ASP A 13 1.50 7.78 11.24
N ALA A 14 1.62 8.91 10.54
CA ALA A 14 2.60 9.06 9.45
C ALA A 14 4.04 9.27 9.96
N ARG A 15 4.21 9.70 11.21
CA ARG A 15 5.53 10.01 11.78
C ARG A 15 6.22 8.77 12.35
N ASP A 16 5.46 7.81 12.85
CA ASP A 16 6.00 6.58 13.43
C ASP A 16 6.41 5.56 12.35
N LEU A 17 5.77 5.58 11.17
CA LEU A 17 6.13 4.68 10.06
C LEU A 17 7.48 5.03 9.40
N ALA A 18 7.96 6.27 9.57
CA ALA A 18 9.22 6.72 8.98
C ALA A 18 10.46 6.20 9.74
N GLU A 19 10.34 5.91 11.04
CA GLU A 19 11.47 5.40 11.87
C GLU A 19 11.83 3.94 11.54
N ASP A 20 10.91 3.15 10.98
CA ASP A 20 11.15 1.74 10.58
C ASP A 20 11.83 1.59 9.21
N VAL A 21 12.03 2.67 8.45
CA VAL A 21 12.50 2.62 7.06
C VAL A 21 13.99 2.27 6.97
N GLU A 22 14.81 2.73 7.92
CA GLU A 22 16.26 2.60 7.86
C GLU A 22 16.78 1.18 8.21
N GLU A 23 16.08 0.42 9.07
CA GLU A 23 16.44 -0.97 9.36
C GLU A 23 15.88 -1.98 8.36
N THR A 24 14.90 -1.59 7.54
CA THR A 24 14.13 -2.52 6.69
C THR A 24 14.49 -2.51 5.21
N GLY A 25 15.35 -1.58 4.77
CA GLY A 25 15.70 -1.42 3.35
C GLY A 25 14.53 -0.94 2.48
N ALA A 26 13.50 -0.37 3.10
CA ALA A 26 12.37 0.21 2.39
C ALA A 26 12.75 1.56 1.76
N ARG A 27 12.22 1.86 0.58
CA ARG A 27 12.41 3.13 -0.12
C ARG A 27 11.12 3.94 -0.09
N PRO A 28 11.17 5.26 0.17
CA PRO A 28 9.99 6.11 0.09
C PRO A 28 9.35 6.05 -1.29
N ALA A 29 8.05 5.84 -1.34
CA ALA A 29 7.26 5.69 -2.56
C ALA A 29 7.45 6.89 -3.49
N ARG A 30 7.53 8.12 -2.95
CA ARG A 30 7.77 9.35 -3.75
C ARG A 30 9.06 9.30 -4.57
N ASP A 31 10.10 8.61 -4.09
CA ASP A 31 11.44 8.54 -4.68
C ASP A 31 11.60 7.35 -5.64
N CYS A 32 10.57 6.51 -5.77
CA CYS A 32 10.56 5.36 -6.66
C CYS A 32 10.13 5.76 -8.09
N ALA A 33 10.82 5.22 -9.08
CA ALA A 33 10.57 5.44 -10.50
C ALA A 33 10.09 4.18 -11.23
N CYS A 34 9.42 4.37 -12.37
CA CYS A 34 8.98 3.27 -13.23
C CYS A 34 10.16 2.40 -13.67
N GLY A 35 10.00 1.08 -13.56
CA GLY A 35 11.01 0.08 -13.92
C GLY A 35 11.94 -0.32 -12.79
N GLU A 36 12.00 0.43 -11.68
CA GLU A 36 12.83 0.09 -10.53
C GLU A 36 12.28 -1.10 -9.75
N GLU A 37 13.18 -1.95 -9.24
CA GLU A 37 12.83 -2.94 -8.22
C GLU A 37 12.94 -2.28 -6.85
N VAL A 38 11.87 -2.33 -6.07
CA VAL A 38 11.78 -1.60 -4.80
C VAL A 38 11.20 -2.50 -3.72
N THR A 39 11.61 -2.22 -2.48
CA THR A 39 10.93 -2.67 -1.27
C THR A 39 10.29 -1.43 -0.63
N MET A 40 9.04 -1.53 -0.19
CA MET A 40 8.32 -0.43 0.47
C MET A 40 7.59 -0.96 1.70
N LEU A 41 7.48 -0.12 2.72
CA LEU A 41 6.70 -0.40 3.93
C LEU A 41 5.60 0.65 4.00
N GLY A 42 4.36 0.22 4.19
CA GLY A 42 3.22 1.12 4.14
C GLY A 42 2.00 0.55 4.83
N ARG A 43 1.02 1.41 5.08
CA ARG A 43 -0.31 1.00 5.55
C ARG A 43 -1.25 0.83 4.37
N ILE A 44 -2.05 -0.23 4.39
CA ILE A 44 -3.13 -0.41 3.44
C ILE A 44 -4.26 0.55 3.80
N ARG A 45 -4.55 1.52 2.93
CA ARG A 45 -5.64 2.49 3.14
C ARG A 45 -6.98 1.99 2.63
N SER A 46 -6.97 1.26 1.53
CA SER A 46 -8.17 0.78 0.86
C SER A 46 -7.91 -0.57 0.21
N VAL A 47 -8.97 -1.38 0.11
CA VAL A 47 -8.97 -2.65 -0.63
C VAL A 47 -10.22 -2.67 -1.50
N ASP A 48 -10.01 -2.63 -2.81
CA ASP A 48 -11.09 -2.72 -3.78
C ASP A 48 -11.26 -4.18 -4.20
N LEU A 49 -12.38 -4.75 -3.77
CA LEU A 49 -12.92 -5.95 -4.39
C LEU A 49 -13.48 -5.50 -5.75
N CYS A 50 -12.97 -6.03 -6.85
CA CYS A 50 -13.57 -5.81 -8.18
C CYS A 50 -14.56 -6.95 -8.48
N PRO A 51 -15.84 -6.88 -8.06
CA PRO A 51 -16.80 -7.96 -8.27
C PRO A 51 -17.23 -8.14 -9.74
N GLN A 52 -17.05 -7.11 -10.58
CA GLN A 52 -17.63 -7.05 -11.93
C GLN A 52 -16.61 -7.19 -13.07
N SER A 53 -15.29 -7.26 -12.81
CA SER A 53 -14.31 -7.52 -13.87
C SER A 53 -14.25 -9.02 -14.18
N ALA A 54 -14.29 -9.37 -15.46
CA ALA A 54 -14.12 -10.76 -15.91
C ALA A 54 -12.82 -11.38 -15.36
N ASP A 55 -11.79 -10.55 -15.22
CA ASP A 55 -10.52 -10.89 -14.59
C ASP A 55 -10.62 -10.60 -13.09
N ALA A 56 -10.80 -11.65 -12.28
CA ALA A 56 -10.78 -11.58 -10.82
C ALA A 56 -9.52 -10.85 -10.34
N THR A 57 -9.62 -9.57 -9.97
CA THR A 57 -8.45 -8.74 -9.62
C THR A 57 -8.69 -8.07 -8.28
N LEU A 58 -7.76 -8.29 -7.35
CA LEU A 58 -7.72 -7.62 -6.06
C LEU A 58 -6.83 -6.39 -6.20
N LYS A 59 -7.34 -5.23 -5.79
CA LYS A 59 -6.54 -4.01 -5.71
C LYS A 59 -6.50 -3.51 -4.27
N ALA A 60 -5.36 -3.01 -3.85
CA ALA A 60 -5.21 -2.33 -2.57
C ALA A 60 -4.33 -1.09 -2.74
N GLU A 61 -4.56 -0.07 -1.94
CA GLU A 61 -3.70 1.10 -1.88
C GLU A 61 -2.77 0.99 -0.67
N LEU A 62 -1.47 0.94 -0.92
CA LEU A 62 -0.42 1.08 0.08
C LEU A 62 0.01 2.54 0.15
N PHE A 63 0.09 3.09 1.36
CA PHE A 63 0.60 4.44 1.60
C PHE A 63 1.67 4.41 2.68
N ASP A 64 2.82 5.02 2.40
CA ASP A 64 4.00 5.01 3.27
C ASP A 64 4.24 6.34 3.99
N GLY A 65 3.32 7.30 3.90
CA GLY A 65 3.53 8.68 4.38
C GLY A 65 3.88 9.66 3.26
N THR A 66 4.42 9.19 2.14
CA THR A 66 4.98 10.03 1.08
C THR A 66 4.23 9.98 -0.23
N ASP A 67 3.73 8.81 -0.65
CA ASP A 67 2.95 8.65 -1.88
C ASP A 67 2.09 7.37 -1.83
N GLY A 68 1.05 7.31 -2.66
CA GLY A 68 0.19 6.15 -2.79
C GLY A 68 0.68 5.19 -3.89
N VAL A 69 0.73 3.89 -3.57
CA VAL A 69 1.03 2.84 -4.53
C VAL A 69 -0.11 1.84 -4.59
N THR A 70 -0.63 1.60 -5.79
CA THR A 70 -1.66 0.57 -6.00
C THR A 70 -0.99 -0.80 -6.12
N LEU A 71 -1.36 -1.72 -5.26
CA LEU A 71 -1.00 -3.14 -5.33
C LEU A 71 -2.10 -3.86 -6.11
N VAL A 72 -1.73 -4.66 -7.11
CA VAL A 72 -2.67 -5.37 -7.98
C VAL A 72 -2.32 -6.85 -8.03
N TRP A 73 -3.23 -7.70 -7.55
CA TRP A 73 -3.11 -9.15 -7.70
C TRP A 73 -4.11 -9.67 -8.72
N MET A 74 -3.59 -10.16 -9.84
CA MET A 74 -4.38 -10.70 -10.94
C MET A 74 -4.81 -12.14 -10.64
N GLY A 75 -6.02 -12.51 -11.07
CA GLY A 75 -6.61 -13.84 -10.82
C GLY A 75 -7.04 -14.07 -9.36
N ARG A 76 -6.99 -13.06 -8.49
CA ARG A 76 -7.36 -13.14 -7.08
C ARG A 76 -8.52 -12.18 -6.79
N ARG A 77 -9.55 -12.67 -6.10
CA ARG A 77 -10.65 -11.82 -5.59
C ARG A 77 -10.39 -11.31 -4.18
N SER A 78 -9.65 -12.08 -3.40
CA SER A 78 -9.24 -11.75 -2.04
C SER A 78 -7.96 -12.50 -1.70
N ILE A 79 -7.23 -11.97 -0.75
CA ILE A 79 -6.07 -12.60 -0.12
C ILE A 79 -6.25 -12.38 1.39
N PRO A 80 -6.34 -13.44 2.20
CA PRO A 80 -6.50 -13.30 3.64
C PRO A 80 -5.40 -12.42 4.26
N GLY A 81 -5.81 -11.46 5.10
CA GLY A 81 -4.91 -10.55 5.79
C GLY A 81 -4.50 -9.30 4.99
N ILE A 82 -4.87 -9.18 3.71
CA ILE A 82 -4.78 -7.92 2.98
C ILE A 82 -6.08 -7.14 3.23
N GLU A 83 -6.03 -6.27 4.22
CA GLU A 83 -7.18 -5.52 4.74
C GLU A 83 -6.77 -4.06 5.00
N ALA A 84 -7.72 -3.14 4.88
CA ALA A 84 -7.48 -1.75 5.26
C ALA A 84 -7.06 -1.65 6.74
N GLY A 85 -6.12 -0.75 7.03
CA GLY A 85 -5.54 -0.54 8.34
C GLY A 85 -4.29 -1.37 8.63
N ARG A 86 -3.99 -2.42 7.85
CA ARG A 86 -2.81 -3.28 8.05
C ARG A 86 -1.53 -2.62 7.54
N THR A 87 -0.44 -2.79 8.28
CA THR A 87 0.91 -2.46 7.81
C THR A 87 1.48 -3.64 7.04
N MET A 88 2.06 -3.36 5.88
CA MET A 88 2.60 -4.37 4.98
C MET A 88 3.94 -3.92 4.39
N ARG A 89 4.87 -4.87 4.28
CA ARG A 89 6.04 -4.72 3.44
C ARG A 89 5.74 -5.34 2.09
N VAL A 90 6.08 -4.63 1.01
CA VAL A 90 5.92 -5.12 -0.36
C VAL A 90 7.24 -5.00 -1.12
N ARG A 91 7.50 -5.95 -2.00
CA ARG A 91 8.61 -5.90 -2.94
C ARG A 91 8.16 -6.24 -4.34
N GLY A 92 8.62 -5.46 -5.31
CA GLY A 92 8.31 -5.70 -6.72
C GLY A 92 8.87 -4.62 -7.63
N ARG A 93 8.47 -4.68 -8.90
CA ARG A 93 8.88 -3.69 -9.91
C ARG A 93 7.80 -2.62 -10.09
N ILE A 94 8.18 -1.36 -9.91
CA ILE A 94 7.27 -0.23 -10.06
C ILE A 94 6.89 -0.05 -11.52
N SER A 95 5.59 0.14 -11.74
CA SER A 95 5.01 0.61 -12.99
C SER A 95 4.23 1.89 -12.74
N VAL A 96 3.94 2.64 -13.80
CA VAL A 96 3.02 3.78 -13.74
C VAL A 96 1.84 3.50 -14.65
N ARG A 97 0.63 3.65 -14.12
CA ARG A 97 -0.63 3.50 -14.86
C ARG A 97 -1.58 4.62 -14.48
N ASP A 98 -2.11 5.32 -15.47
CA ASP A 98 -3.03 6.45 -15.27
C ASP A 98 -2.45 7.50 -14.28
N GLY A 99 -1.13 7.73 -14.35
CA GLY A 99 -0.40 8.65 -13.48
C GLY A 99 -0.14 8.15 -12.05
N ARG A 100 -0.54 6.93 -11.70
CA ARG A 100 -0.36 6.34 -10.36
C ARG A 100 0.70 5.24 -10.37
N LYS A 101 1.47 5.13 -9.28
CA LYS A 101 2.42 4.03 -9.09
C LYS A 101 1.67 2.73 -8.81
N VAL A 102 2.12 1.67 -9.46
CA VAL A 102 1.47 0.35 -9.38
C VAL A 102 2.53 -0.74 -9.21
N LEU A 103 2.24 -1.70 -8.34
CA LEU A 103 2.94 -2.97 -8.25
C LEU A 103 1.99 -4.09 -8.64
N TYR A 104 2.38 -4.85 -9.67
CA TYR A 104 1.64 -6.05 -10.08
C TYR A 104 2.22 -7.30 -9.44
N ASN A 105 1.33 -8.11 -8.86
CA ASN A 105 1.64 -9.35 -8.14
C ASN A 105 2.91 -9.23 -7.25
N PRO A 106 3.01 -8.19 -6.39
CA PRO A 106 4.19 -8.01 -5.57
C PRO A 106 4.34 -9.15 -4.56
N TYR A 107 5.58 -9.40 -4.15
CA TYR A 107 5.85 -10.11 -2.91
C TYR A 107 5.38 -9.23 -1.75
N TYR A 108 4.79 -9.84 -0.73
CA TYR A 108 4.27 -9.11 0.41
C TYR A 108 4.44 -9.87 1.71
N GLU A 109 4.57 -9.11 2.79
CA GLU A 109 4.59 -9.59 4.17
C GLU A 109 3.61 -8.72 4.98
N ILE A 110 2.79 -9.36 5.82
CA ILE A 110 1.92 -8.65 6.74
C ILE A 110 2.71 -8.40 8.02
N CYS A 111 2.94 -7.13 8.33
CA CYS A 111 3.61 -6.74 9.56
C CYS A 111 2.59 -6.80 10.71
N GLN A 112 3.03 -7.27 11.88
CA GLN A 112 2.20 -7.18 13.08
C GLN A 112 2.10 -5.71 13.48
N ALA A 113 0.92 -5.27 13.94
CA ALA A 113 0.83 -4.01 14.66
C ALA A 113 1.58 -4.20 15.99
N GLN A 114 2.58 -3.37 16.24
CA GLN A 114 3.32 -3.37 17.50
C GLN A 114 2.59 -2.53 18.54
#